data_AF-A0A1F9DZC6-F1
#
_entry.id   AF-A0A1F9DZC6-F1
#
_cell.length_a   1.000
_cell.length_b   1.000
_cell.length_c   1.000
_cell.angle_alpha   90.00
_cell.angle_beta   90.00
_cell.angle_gamma   90.00
#
_symmetry.space_group_name_H-M   'P 1'
#
loop_
_entity.id
_entity.type
_entity.pdbx_description
1 polymer ?
#
loop_
_entity_poly.entity_id
_entity_poly.type
_entity_poly.pdbx_seq_one_letter_code
_entity_poly.pdbx_strand_id
1 'polypeptide(L)'
;MPQNLITSVKREIDRLKKEIGQRAFELAASKDELIKHQRAYRLLAGRDTKAQRPGRRRGRARRTTPANWNAMLDQLPSRFTVGDIAKEAGARRKSSGYVRQVAVRWAKQGKTKRIGRGKYQKVEQGKSRVAAASQRKK
;
A
#
# COMPACT_ATOMS: atom_id res chain seq x y z
N MET A 1 37.45 -61.61 -21.68
CA MET A 1 37.35 -60.35 -22.46
C MET A 1 36.13 -59.43 -22.19
N PRO A 2 35.03 -59.81 -21.50
CA PRO A 2 33.90 -58.88 -21.29
C PRO A 2 34.10 -57.84 -20.17
N GLN A 3 34.94 -58.14 -19.16
CA GLN A 3 35.19 -57.24 -18.02
C GLN A 3 35.72 -55.85 -18.44
N ASN A 4 36.55 -55.80 -19.48
CA ASN A 4 37.20 -54.59 -19.96
C ASN A 4 36.23 -53.67 -20.74
N LEU A 5 35.23 -54.26 -21.40
CA LEU A 5 34.19 -53.49 -22.08
C LEU A 5 33.27 -52.81 -21.06
N ILE A 6 32.87 -53.54 -20.01
CA ILE A 6 31.99 -53.02 -18.95
C ILE A 6 32.66 -51.85 -18.22
N THR A 7 33.96 -51.94 -17.93
CA THR A 7 34.70 -50.85 -17.28
C THR A 7 34.89 -49.64 -18.20
N SER A 8 35.12 -49.86 -19.50
CA SER A 8 35.18 -48.79 -20.50
C SER A 8 33.86 -48.02 -20.60
N VAL A 9 32.73 -48.73 -20.73
CA VAL A 9 31.39 -48.12 -20.80
C VAL A 9 31.06 -47.36 -19.52
N LYS A 10 31.41 -47.89 -18.33
CA LYS A 10 31.22 -47.16 -17.06
C LYS A 10 32.00 -45.85 -17.02
N ARG A 11 33.24 -45.83 -17.49
CA ARG A 11 34.05 -44.59 -17.55
C ARG A 11 33.44 -43.56 -18.48
N GLU A 12 32.91 -43.99 -19.62
CA GLU A 12 32.25 -43.08 -20.56
C GLU A 12 30.95 -42.52 -19.98
N ILE A 13 30.16 -43.33 -19.29
CA ILE A 13 28.97 -42.85 -18.55
C ILE A 13 29.36 -41.79 -17.51
N ASP A 14 30.41 -42.02 -16.73
CA ASP A 14 30.85 -41.08 -15.71
C ASP A 14 31.41 -39.78 -16.32
N ARG A 15 32.09 -39.87 -17.47
CA ARG A 15 32.53 -38.72 -18.25
C ARG A 15 31.33 -37.89 -18.73
N LEU A 16 30.34 -38.54 -19.35
CA LEU A 16 29.13 -37.88 -19.84
C LEU A 16 28.34 -37.23 -18.70
N LYS A 17 28.25 -37.86 -17.53
CA LYS A 17 27.61 -37.27 -16.34
C LYS A 17 28.31 -35.98 -15.90
N LYS A 18 29.65 -35.97 -15.88
CA LYS A 18 30.43 -34.76 -15.54
C LYS A 18 30.18 -33.66 -16.57
N GLU A 19 30.16 -34.00 -17.85
CA GLU A 19 29.92 -33.03 -18.92
C GLU A 19 28.51 -32.45 -18.87
N ILE A 20 27.50 -33.27 -18.58
CA ILE A 20 26.12 -32.82 -18.33
C ILE A 20 26.08 -31.86 -17.14
N GLY A 21 26.77 -32.18 -16.04
CA GLY A 21 26.84 -31.32 -14.86
C GLY A 21 27.47 -29.96 -15.17
N GLN A 22 28.59 -29.97 -15.91
CA GLN A 22 29.30 -28.76 -16.33
C GLN A 22 28.43 -27.87 -17.23
N ARG A 23 27.82 -28.45 -18.27
CA ARG A 23 26.91 -27.73 -19.16
C ARG A 23 25.68 -27.20 -18.44
N ALA A 24 25.16 -27.93 -17.45
CA ALA A 24 24.03 -27.46 -16.64
C ALA A 24 24.41 -26.26 -15.77
N PHE A 25 25.62 -26.24 -15.21
CA PHE A 25 26.15 -25.11 -14.47
C PHE A 25 26.33 -23.87 -15.35
N GLU A 26 26.95 -24.04 -16.53
CA GLU A 26 27.11 -22.96 -17.51
C GLU A 26 25.76 -22.40 -17.96
N LEU A 27 24.78 -23.26 -18.21
CA LEU A 27 23.42 -22.86 -18.57
C LEU A 27 22.71 -22.11 -17.44
N ALA A 28 22.97 -22.44 -16.18
CA ALA A 28 22.47 -21.68 -15.04
C ALA A 28 23.12 -20.29 -14.97
N ALA A 29 24.44 -20.20 -15.15
CA ALA A 29 25.17 -18.92 -15.19
C ALA A 29 24.67 -18.01 -16.32
N SER A 30 24.50 -18.53 -17.54
CA SER A 30 23.97 -17.76 -18.66
C SER A 30 22.53 -17.30 -18.43
N LYS A 31 21.69 -18.09 -17.75
CA LYS A 31 20.34 -17.67 -17.35
C LYS A 31 20.38 -16.52 -16.36
N ASP A 32 21.28 -16.54 -15.39
CA ASP A 32 21.43 -15.47 -14.41
C ASP A 32 21.90 -14.16 -15.07
N GLU A 33 22.82 -14.24 -16.02
CA GLU A 33 23.24 -13.09 -16.83
C GLU A 33 22.09 -12.54 -17.67
N LEU A 34 21.32 -13.40 -18.32
CA LEU A 34 20.13 -12.98 -19.06
C LEU A 34 19.13 -12.24 -18.16
N ILE A 35 18.90 -12.73 -16.94
CA ILE A 35 18.01 -12.06 -15.96
C ILE A 35 18.57 -10.67 -15.60
N LYS A 36 19.88 -10.54 -15.37
CA LYS A 36 20.52 -9.24 -15.08
C LYS A 36 20.34 -8.27 -16.24
N HIS A 37 20.61 -8.70 -17.48
CA HIS A 37 20.45 -7.86 -18.66
C HIS A 37 18.98 -7.48 -18.91
N GLN A 38 18.04 -8.41 -18.72
CA GLN A 38 16.60 -8.11 -18.81
C GLN A 38 16.17 -7.08 -17.75
N ARG A 39 16.70 -7.16 -16.52
CA ARG A 39 16.44 -6.15 -15.47
C ARG A 39 17.02 -4.80 -15.86
N ALA A 40 18.26 -4.75 -16.31
CA ALA A 40 18.90 -3.51 -16.77
C ALA A 40 18.12 -2.89 -17.94
N TYR A 41 17.71 -3.70 -18.91
CA TYR A 41 16.88 -3.25 -20.03
C TYR A 41 15.53 -2.68 -19.57
N ARG A 42 14.85 -3.31 -18.60
CA ARG A 42 13.59 -2.78 -18.05
C ARG A 42 13.77 -1.42 -17.36
N LEU A 43 14.86 -1.24 -16.63
CA LEU A 43 15.19 0.02 -15.96
C LEU A 43 15.50 1.12 -16.99
N LEU A 44 16.30 0.82 -18.01
CA LEU A 44 16.69 1.76 -19.06
C LEU A 44 15.54 2.11 -20.02
N ALA A 45 14.69 1.13 -20.34
CA ALA A 45 13.52 1.32 -21.19
C ALA A 45 12.38 2.11 -20.51
N GLY A 46 12.63 2.71 -19.33
CA GLY A 46 11.63 3.49 -18.59
C GLY A 46 10.43 2.65 -18.14
N ARG A 47 10.56 1.32 -18.12
CA ARG A 47 9.49 0.41 -17.69
C ARG A 47 9.53 0.18 -16.18
N ASP A 48 9.75 1.27 -15.44
CA ASP A 48 9.33 1.46 -14.05
C ASP A 48 7.84 1.84 -13.97
N THR A 49 7.02 1.36 -14.91
CA THR A 49 5.58 1.28 -14.66
C THR A 49 5.38 0.12 -13.69
N LYS A 50 5.50 0.43 -12.40
CA LYS A 50 4.96 -0.29 -11.24
C LYS A 50 4.82 -1.79 -11.47
N ALA A 51 5.58 -2.61 -10.74
CA ALA A 51 5.09 -3.91 -10.33
C ALA A 51 3.80 -3.71 -9.50
N GLN A 52 2.70 -3.44 -10.19
CA GLN A 52 1.36 -3.50 -9.68
C GLN A 52 1.17 -4.99 -9.49
N ARG A 53 1.51 -5.48 -8.28
CA ARG A 53 0.95 -6.72 -7.73
C ARG A 53 -0.46 -6.84 -8.32
N PRO A 54 -0.87 -7.99 -8.88
CA PRO A 54 -2.22 -8.16 -9.36
C PRO A 54 -3.16 -7.89 -8.19
N GLY A 55 -3.57 -6.63 -8.09
CA GLY A 55 -4.50 -6.13 -7.11
C GLY A 55 -5.78 -6.72 -7.60
N ARG A 56 -6.10 -7.90 -7.06
CA ARG A 56 -7.40 -8.56 -7.03
C ARG A 56 -8.42 -7.60 -7.61
N ARG A 57 -8.79 -7.78 -8.89
CA ARG A 57 -9.72 -6.89 -9.62
C ARG A 57 -10.88 -6.62 -8.68
N ARG A 58 -10.84 -5.49 -7.96
CA ARG A 58 -11.96 -5.05 -7.14
C ARG A 58 -12.94 -4.63 -8.21
N GLY A 59 -13.92 -5.49 -8.46
CA GLY A 59 -14.98 -5.27 -9.42
C GLY A 59 -15.37 -3.81 -9.34
N ARG A 60 -15.32 -3.15 -10.50
CA ARG A 60 -15.60 -1.73 -10.73
C ARG A 60 -16.60 -1.28 -9.68
N ALA A 61 -16.12 -0.62 -8.62
CA ALA A 61 -16.99 -0.18 -7.55
C ALA A 61 -18.00 0.74 -8.23
N ARG A 62 -19.26 0.31 -8.29
CA ARG A 62 -20.39 1.13 -8.74
C ARG A 62 -20.15 2.49 -8.11
N ARG A 63 -20.12 3.55 -8.94
CA ARG A 63 -19.89 4.92 -8.50
C ARG A 63 -20.93 5.26 -7.43
N THR A 64 -20.62 4.96 -6.18
CA THR A 64 -21.40 5.40 -5.04
C THR A 64 -21.17 6.90 -5.00
N THR A 65 -22.27 7.66 -5.03
CA THR A 65 -22.29 9.10 -4.84
C THR A 65 -21.21 9.49 -3.82
N PRO A 66 -20.27 10.38 -4.17
CA PRO A 66 -19.27 10.84 -3.23
C PRO A 66 -19.96 11.29 -1.95
N ALA A 67 -19.60 10.69 -0.82
CA ALA A 67 -20.15 11.12 0.46
C ALA A 67 -19.79 12.60 0.63
N ASN A 68 -20.80 13.46 0.81
CA ASN A 68 -20.56 14.87 1.05
C ASN A 68 -20.08 15.05 2.50
N TRP A 69 -18.77 14.90 2.69
CA TRP A 69 -18.12 14.95 3.99
C TRP A 69 -18.33 16.30 4.70
N ASN A 70 -18.48 17.41 3.97
CA ASN A 70 -18.72 18.70 4.62
C ASN A 70 -20.11 18.76 5.26
N ALA A 71 -21.16 18.41 4.51
CA ALA A 71 -22.52 18.34 5.06
C ALA A 71 -22.63 17.34 6.22
N MET A 72 -21.88 16.25 6.14
CA MET A 72 -21.84 15.25 7.22
C MET A 72 -21.13 15.78 8.47
N LEU A 73 -20.11 16.64 8.30
CA LEU A 73 -19.50 17.31 9.44
C LEU A 73 -20.55 18.16 10.16
N ASP A 74 -21.39 18.89 9.45
CA ASP A 74 -22.41 19.76 10.06
C ASP A 74 -23.44 19.00 10.90
N GLN A 75 -23.77 17.77 10.50
CA GLN A 75 -24.70 16.88 11.22
C GLN A 75 -24.11 16.25 12.49
N LEU A 76 -22.78 16.18 12.61
CA LEU A 76 -22.14 15.59 13.79
C LEU A 76 -22.32 16.48 15.05
N PRO A 77 -22.31 15.89 16.26
CA PRO A 77 -22.30 16.68 17.49
C PRO A 77 -21.02 17.55 17.60
N SER A 78 -21.06 18.61 18.42
CA SER A 78 -19.91 19.50 18.63
C SER A 78 -18.65 18.76 19.10
N ARG A 79 -18.82 17.65 19.81
CA ARG A 79 -17.77 16.68 20.15
C ARG A 79 -18.16 15.33 19.60
N PHE A 80 -17.30 14.71 18.81
CA PHE A 80 -17.60 13.45 18.14
C PHE A 80 -16.36 12.54 18.09
N THR A 81 -16.62 11.24 17.90
CA THR A 81 -15.61 10.21 17.73
C THR A 81 -15.59 9.69 16.30
N VAL A 82 -14.53 8.97 15.91
CA VAL A 82 -14.48 8.25 14.63
C VAL A 82 -15.64 7.26 14.47
N GLY A 83 -16.14 6.70 15.59
CA GLY A 83 -17.31 5.83 15.59
C GLY A 83 -18.59 6.56 15.20
N ASP A 84 -18.75 7.81 15.63
CA ASP A 84 -19.91 8.64 15.29
C ASP A 84 -19.91 9.01 13.81
N ILE A 85 -18.72 9.31 13.26
CA ILE A 85 -18.55 9.51 11.81
C ILE A 85 -18.94 8.24 11.04
N ALA A 86 -18.61 7.05 11.54
CA ALA A 86 -18.91 5.78 10.86
C ALA A 86 -20.40 5.37 10.91
N LYS A 87 -21.15 5.87 11.90
CA LYS A 87 -22.59 5.62 12.04
C LYS A 87 -23.42 6.40 11.02
N GLU A 88 -22.89 7.48 10.47
CA GLU A 88 -23.55 8.28 9.45
C GLU A 88 -23.76 7.52 8.14
N ALA A 89 -24.95 7.68 7.55
CA ALA A 89 -25.39 6.89 6.39
C ALA A 89 -24.41 6.97 5.20
N GLY A 90 -23.81 8.15 4.97
CA GLY A 90 -22.80 8.37 3.93
C GLY A 90 -21.45 7.70 4.18
N ALA A 91 -21.14 7.38 5.44
CA ALA A 91 -19.87 6.80 5.87
C ALA A 91 -19.94 5.29 6.16
N ARG A 92 -21.13 4.71 6.39
CA ARG A 92 -21.33 3.27 6.68
C ARG A 92 -20.70 2.32 5.66
N ARG A 93 -20.63 2.73 4.39
CA ARG A 93 -20.03 1.94 3.30
C ARG A 93 -18.52 2.16 3.11
N LYS A 94 -17.90 3.01 3.93
CA LYS A 94 -16.48 3.37 3.83
C LYS A 94 -15.67 2.60 4.87
N SER A 95 -14.42 2.29 4.55
CA SER A 95 -13.53 1.61 5.50
C SER A 95 -13.20 2.51 6.69
N SER A 96 -13.04 1.93 7.87
CA SER A 96 -12.63 2.66 9.09
C SER A 96 -11.36 3.49 8.88
N GLY A 97 -10.40 2.97 8.10
CA GLY A 97 -9.20 3.71 7.72
C GLY A 97 -9.49 4.98 6.90
N TYR A 98 -10.44 4.91 5.97
CA TYR A 98 -10.85 6.07 5.18
C TYR A 98 -11.56 7.12 6.04
N VAL A 99 -12.44 6.69 6.95
CA VAL A 99 -13.13 7.58 7.92
C VAL A 99 -12.11 8.32 8.80
N ARG A 100 -11.08 7.62 9.28
CA ARG A 100 -9.98 8.25 10.03
C ARG A 100 -9.23 9.30 9.20
N GLN A 101 -8.96 9.01 7.93
CA GLN A 101 -8.30 9.98 7.03
C GLN A 101 -9.14 11.23 6.84
N VAL A 102 -10.47 11.11 6.71
CA VAL A 102 -11.37 12.26 6.64
C VAL A 102 -11.30 13.11 7.91
N ALA A 103 -11.35 12.48 9.09
CA ALA A 103 -11.25 13.20 10.36
C ALA A 103 -9.91 13.94 10.50
N VAL A 104 -8.80 13.32 10.06
CA VAL A 104 -7.49 13.98 10.00
C VAL A 104 -7.48 15.14 9.01
N ARG A 105 -8.15 15.03 7.86
CA ARG A 105 -8.28 16.13 6.90
C ARG A 105 -9.05 17.31 7.48
N TRP A 106 -10.16 17.08 8.18
CA TRP A 106 -10.89 18.15 8.87
C TRP A 106 -10.04 18.85 9.93
N ALA A 107 -9.20 18.09 10.64
CA ALA A 107 -8.27 18.67 11.59
C ALA A 107 -7.19 19.53 10.91
N LYS A 108 -6.62 19.06 9.79
CA LYS A 108 -5.68 19.86 8.99
C LYS A 108 -6.32 21.12 8.39
N GLN A 109 -7.60 21.06 8.03
CA GLN A 109 -8.36 22.19 7.50
C GLN A 109 -8.84 23.17 8.57
N GLY A 110 -8.55 22.94 9.85
CA GLY A 110 -9.00 23.80 10.95
C GLY A 110 -10.50 23.77 11.24
N LYS A 111 -11.25 22.86 10.60
CA LYS A 111 -12.70 22.68 10.85
C LYS A 111 -12.96 21.98 12.19
N THR A 112 -12.01 21.16 12.63
CA THR A 112 -12.14 20.36 13.86
C THR A 112 -10.82 20.35 14.63
N LYS A 113 -10.85 20.35 15.97
CA LYS A 113 -9.67 20.15 16.82
C LYS A 113 -9.63 18.71 17.32
N ARG A 114 -8.45 18.09 17.29
CA ARG A 114 -8.26 16.77 17.91
C ARG A 114 -8.10 16.96 19.43
N ILE A 115 -9.00 16.39 20.22
CA ILE A 115 -8.91 16.42 21.69
C ILE A 115 -8.19 15.17 22.23
N GLY A 116 -8.27 14.05 21.51
CA GLY A 116 -7.66 12.80 21.97
C GLY A 116 -7.55 11.75 20.87
N ARG A 117 -7.22 10.51 21.25
CA ARG A 117 -7.15 9.38 20.30
C ARG A 117 -8.55 9.08 19.75
N GLY A 118 -8.77 9.43 18.47
CA GLY A 118 -10.05 9.20 17.80
C GLY A 118 -11.20 10.11 18.26
N LYS A 119 -10.90 11.19 19.00
CA LYS A 119 -11.87 12.16 19.52
C LYS A 119 -11.60 13.54 18.93
N TYR A 120 -12.63 14.16 18.40
CA TYR A 120 -12.59 15.43 17.68
C TYR A 120 -13.67 16.39 18.20
N GLN A 121 -13.40 17.68 18.12
CA GLN A 121 -14.33 18.76 18.42
C GLN A 121 -14.46 19.65 17.21
N LYS A 122 -15.68 20.09 16.87
CA LYS A 122 -15.87 21.15 15.88
C LYS A 122 -15.24 22.45 16.38
N VAL A 123 -14.57 23.17 15.48
CA VAL A 123 -14.12 24.53 15.76
C VAL A 123 -15.31 25.44 15.43
N GLU A 124 -15.91 26.03 16.44
CA GLU A 124 -16.92 27.08 16.24
C GLU A 124 -16.20 28.27 15.59
N GLN A 125 -16.42 28.46 14.29
CA GLN A 125 -16.02 29.68 13.60
C GLN A 125 -16.99 30.80 14.03
N GLY A 126 -16.80 31.32 15.25
CA GLY A 126 -17.59 32.44 15.75
C GLY A 126 -17.91 32.32 17.24
N LYS A 127 -16.90 32.61 18.08
CA LYS A 127 -16.96 33.19 19.45
C LYS A 127 -15.77 32.73 20.31
N SER A 128 -14.53 32.95 19.86
CA SER A 128 -13.37 32.80 20.77
C SER A 128 -12.18 33.69 20.41
N ARG A 129 -12.44 34.92 19.93
CA ARG A 129 -11.40 35.96 19.81
C ARG A 129 -11.59 37.15 20.76
N VAL A 130 -12.64 37.17 21.59
CA VAL A 130 -12.91 38.29 22.52
C VAL A 130 -12.68 37.93 24.00
N ALA A 131 -12.73 36.66 24.41
CA ALA A 131 -12.53 36.31 25.83
C ALA A 131 -11.07 36.22 26.29
N ALA A 132 -10.09 36.16 25.38
CA ALA A 132 -8.67 36.02 25.73
C ALA A 132 -7.93 37.37 25.91
N ALA A 133 -8.58 38.51 25.67
CA ALA A 133 -7.97 39.84 25.76
C ALA A 133 -8.29 40.61 27.06
N SER A 134 -9.17 40.10 27.93
CA SER A 134 -9.61 40.81 29.15
C SER A 134 -8.94 40.37 30.45
N GLN A 135 -7.93 39.49 30.44
CA GLN A 135 -7.22 39.04 31.66
C GLN A 135 -5.75 39.49 31.75
N ARG A 136 -5.32 40.47 30.95
CA ARG A 136 -4.03 41.17 31.14
C ARG A 136 -4.26 42.64 31.47
N LYS A 137 -4.83 42.90 32.65
CA LYS A 137 -4.68 44.16 33.41
C LYS A 137 -5.43 44.02 34.74
N LYS A 138 -4.73 43.53 35.75
CA LYS A 138 -4.80 44.01 37.13
C LYS A 138 -3.50 43.60 37.81
#